data_AF-V7CUU6-F1
#
_entry.id   AF-V7CUU6-F1
#
_cell.length_a   1.000
_cell.length_b   1.000
_cell.length_c   1.000
_cell.angle_alpha   90.00
_cell.angle_beta   90.00
_cell.angle_gamma   90.00
#
_symmetry.space_group_name_H-M   'P 1'
#
loop_
_entity.id
_entity.type
_entity.pdbx_description
1 polymer ?
#
loop_
_entity_poly.entity_id
_entity_poly.type
_entity_poly.pdbx_seq_one_letter_code
_entity_poly.pdbx_strand_id
1 'polypeptide(L)'
;MASSFIRTLQRVWTRKRNPRALTTLAATARFGARTYGAEPEPLTKSPFDSNIIRILRNEIDYQHEYAPPHQPETKFNSFTVEERRGEQVVTLKGKFGECEDLRIEATMFDGCEHVPASGDDSSGVNVRLHLSLIVDISKGEGENELEFVCSAWPEGLNVEKVYLLRRGRMAARPYIGPDFRDLSAKVQHKFYEYLDARGVNDELAVFLHEYMMNKDRIELLRWMDSLKSFVER
;
A
#
# COMPACT_ATOMS: atom_id res chain seq x y z
N MET A 1 19.43 13.47 -12.84
CA MET A 1 18.21 13.10 -13.59
C MET A 1 17.80 11.68 -13.17
N ALA A 2 16.80 11.57 -12.30
CA ALA A 2 16.01 10.36 -12.10
C ALA A 2 14.75 10.75 -11.31
N SER A 3 13.88 11.52 -11.96
CA SER A 3 12.48 11.67 -11.59
C SER A 3 11.71 10.63 -12.39
N SER A 4 11.26 9.55 -11.76
CA SER A 4 10.13 8.73 -12.20
C SER A 4 10.10 7.50 -11.31
N PHE A 5 9.09 7.34 -10.47
CA PHE A 5 8.36 6.07 -10.30
C PHE A 5 7.02 6.38 -9.61
N ILE A 6 6.12 7.01 -10.36
CA ILE A 6 4.69 6.96 -10.10
C ILE A 6 4.07 6.27 -11.30
N ARG A 7 3.68 5.01 -11.12
CA ARG A 7 2.79 4.30 -12.04
C ARG A 7 1.88 3.35 -11.27
N THR A 8 0.70 3.87 -10.98
CA THR A 8 -0.63 3.30 -11.27
C THR A 8 -0.66 1.83 -11.68
N LEU A 9 -1.37 0.99 -10.93
CA LEU A 9 -2.19 -0.09 -11.48
C LEU A 9 -3.47 -0.31 -10.63
N GLN A 10 -4.55 0.35 -11.04
CA GLN A 10 -5.90 -0.20 -10.86
C GLN A 10 -6.03 -1.42 -11.77
N ARG A 11 -6.45 -2.56 -11.22
CA ARG A 11 -7.27 -3.56 -11.94
C ARG A 11 -7.91 -4.55 -10.97
N VAL A 12 -9.18 -4.30 -10.66
CA VAL A 12 -10.14 -5.32 -10.24
C VAL A 12 -10.71 -5.97 -11.51
N TRP A 13 -10.79 -7.31 -11.56
CA TRP A 13 -12.01 -8.08 -11.88
C TRP A 13 -11.73 -9.59 -12.06
N THR A 14 -12.27 -10.35 -11.11
CA THR A 14 -12.96 -11.65 -11.23
C THR A 14 -12.49 -12.68 -12.27
N ARG A 15 -11.96 -13.82 -11.80
CA ARG A 15 -11.86 -15.05 -12.61
C ARG A 15 -12.83 -16.12 -12.10
N LYS A 16 -13.95 -16.29 -12.80
CA LYS A 16 -14.82 -17.47 -12.70
C LYS A 16 -14.06 -18.71 -13.19
N ARG A 17 -14.09 -19.77 -12.39
CA ARG A 17 -13.55 -21.10 -12.69
C ARG A 17 -14.64 -21.94 -13.34
N ASN A 18 -14.36 -22.63 -14.44
CA ASN A 18 -15.14 -23.79 -14.86
C ASN A 18 -14.21 -24.81 -15.52
N PRO A 19 -14.22 -26.10 -15.14
CA PRO A 19 -13.39 -27.13 -15.73
C PRO A 19 -14.17 -27.93 -16.77
N ARG A 20 -13.54 -28.26 -17.91
CA ARG A 20 -13.92 -29.45 -18.68
C ARG A 20 -12.68 -30.21 -19.14
N ALA A 21 -12.85 -31.52 -19.03
CA ALA A 21 -11.91 -32.60 -19.21
C ALA A 21 -11.28 -32.66 -20.60
N LEU A 22 -10.22 -33.47 -20.74
CA LEU A 22 -10.19 -34.58 -21.70
C LEU A 22 -9.10 -35.60 -21.34
N THR A 23 -9.53 -36.85 -21.37
CA THR A 23 -8.81 -38.13 -21.29
C THR A 23 -7.86 -38.36 -22.46
N THR A 24 -6.77 -39.11 -22.27
CA THR A 24 -6.32 -40.12 -23.26
C THR A 24 -5.29 -41.14 -22.72
N LEU A 25 -5.71 -42.42 -22.84
CA LEU A 25 -5.01 -43.66 -23.18
C LEU A 25 -3.56 -43.92 -22.72
N ALA A 26 -3.44 -44.97 -21.89
CA ALA A 26 -2.21 -45.68 -21.61
C ALA A 26 -1.88 -46.67 -22.74
N ALA A 27 -0.63 -46.67 -23.18
CA ALA A 27 -0.02 -47.76 -23.94
C ALA A 27 1.35 -48.06 -23.33
N THR A 28 1.54 -49.33 -22.95
CA THR A 28 2.77 -49.85 -22.36
C THR A 28 3.71 -50.31 -23.46
N ALA A 29 4.97 -49.88 -23.41
CA ALA A 29 6.07 -50.56 -24.09
C ALA A 29 7.33 -50.47 -23.21
N ARG A 30 7.72 -51.62 -22.66
CA ARG A 30 8.96 -51.82 -21.92
C ARG A 30 10.10 -51.96 -22.92
N PHE A 31 11.13 -51.12 -22.82
CA PHE A 31 12.44 -51.42 -23.41
C PHE A 31 13.58 -50.88 -22.52
N GLY A 32 14.42 -51.82 -22.07
CA GLY A 32 15.86 -51.68 -21.85
C GLY A 32 16.36 -50.59 -20.90
N ALA A 33 16.57 -50.96 -19.64
CA ALA A 33 17.40 -50.19 -18.72
C ALA A 33 18.87 -50.20 -19.19
N ARG A 34 19.42 -49.02 -19.45
CA ARG A 34 20.86 -48.74 -19.39
C ARG A 34 21.02 -47.42 -18.63
N THR A 35 21.10 -47.51 -17.31
CA THR A 35 21.39 -46.40 -16.41
C THR A 35 22.87 -46.04 -16.53
N TYR A 36 23.19 -45.10 -17.41
CA TYR A 36 24.34 -44.24 -17.18
C TYR A 36 23.89 -43.21 -16.15
N GLY A 37 24.52 -43.19 -14.98
CA GLY A 37 24.35 -42.10 -14.03
C GLY A 37 24.83 -40.83 -14.69
N ALA A 38 23.90 -40.02 -15.20
CA ALA A 38 24.19 -38.63 -15.49
C ALA A 38 24.46 -37.98 -14.13
N GLU A 39 25.71 -37.61 -13.87
CA GLU A 39 25.96 -36.57 -12.88
C GLU A 39 25.12 -35.35 -13.29
N PRO A 40 24.50 -34.63 -12.34
CA PRO A 40 23.83 -33.38 -12.68
C PRO A 40 24.89 -32.44 -13.26
N GLU A 41 24.87 -32.26 -14.58
CA GLU A 41 25.57 -31.19 -15.28
C GLU A 41 25.31 -29.90 -14.48
N PRO A 42 26.35 -29.20 -14.01
CA PRO A 42 26.15 -27.96 -13.30
C PRO A 42 25.37 -27.03 -14.24
N LEU A 43 24.18 -26.61 -13.82
CA LEU A 43 23.36 -25.63 -14.53
C LEU A 43 24.26 -24.45 -14.88
N THR A 44 24.71 -24.38 -16.13
CA THR A 44 25.55 -23.31 -16.62
C THR A 44 24.68 -22.06 -16.64
N LYS A 45 24.86 -21.21 -15.63
CA LYS A 45 24.09 -19.96 -15.50
C LYS A 45 24.25 -19.16 -16.78
N SER A 46 23.12 -18.79 -17.39
CA SER A 46 23.12 -18.01 -18.63
C SER A 46 23.95 -16.73 -18.45
N PRO A 47 24.77 -16.32 -19.44
CA PRO A 47 25.44 -15.02 -19.41
C PRO A 47 24.45 -13.86 -19.25
N PHE A 48 23.23 -14.01 -19.78
CA PHE A 48 22.15 -13.03 -19.62
C PHE A 48 21.67 -12.95 -18.17
N ASP A 49 21.40 -14.09 -17.52
CA ASP A 49 20.97 -14.15 -16.12
C ASP A 49 22.06 -13.56 -15.21
N SER A 50 23.32 -13.90 -15.48
CA SER A 50 24.48 -13.36 -14.75
C SER A 50 24.57 -11.83 -14.84
N ASN A 51 24.29 -11.27 -16.02
CA ASN A 51 24.27 -9.82 -16.20
C ASN A 51 23.10 -9.16 -15.45
N ILE A 52 21.90 -9.75 -15.51
CA ILE A 52 20.72 -9.25 -14.77
C ILE A 52 20.98 -9.27 -13.26
N ILE A 53 21.50 -10.38 -12.74
CA ILE A 53 21.82 -10.54 -11.31
C ILE A 53 22.83 -9.47 -10.86
N ARG A 54 23.87 -9.21 -11.67
CA ARG A 54 24.85 -8.16 -11.38
C ARG A 54 24.21 -6.77 -11.29
N ILE A 55 23.34 -6.44 -12.24
CA ILE A 55 22.63 -5.15 -12.25
C ILE A 55 21.73 -5.03 -11.01
N LEU A 56 20.96 -6.07 -10.69
CA LEU A 56 20.08 -6.07 -9.52
C LEU A 56 20.85 -5.93 -8.21
N ARG A 57 22.01 -6.59 -8.06
CA ARG A 57 22.87 -6.44 -6.87
C ARG A 57 23.35 -5.01 -6.71
N ASN A 58 23.89 -4.42 -7.77
CA ASN A 58 24.34 -3.03 -7.74
C ASN A 58 23.20 -2.06 -7.38
N GLU A 59 21.99 -2.30 -7.90
CA GLU A 59 20.82 -1.49 -7.59
C GLU A 59 20.40 -1.64 -6.12
N ILE A 60 20.33 -2.87 -5.60
CA ILE A 60 20.01 -3.14 -4.19
C ILE A 60 21.02 -2.44 -3.28
N ASP A 61 22.31 -2.58 -3.56
CA ASP A 61 23.39 -1.95 -2.78
C ASP A 61 23.26 -0.42 -2.82
N TYR A 62 23.05 0.16 -4.00
CA TYR A 62 22.81 1.60 -4.16
C TYR A 62 21.60 2.07 -3.34
N GLN A 63 20.48 1.33 -3.39
CA GLN A 63 19.29 1.70 -2.63
C GLN A 63 19.52 1.58 -1.11
N HIS A 64 20.33 0.62 -0.65
CA HIS A 64 20.72 0.54 0.77
C HIS A 64 21.59 1.71 1.21
N GLU A 65 22.50 2.20 0.36
CA GLU A 65 23.39 3.31 0.68
C GLU A 65 22.71 4.67 0.56
N TYR A 66 21.89 4.87 -0.47
CA TYR A 66 21.25 6.16 -0.77
C TYR A 66 20.19 6.56 0.28
N ALA A 67 19.34 5.61 0.67
CA ALA A 67 18.31 5.82 1.69
C ALA A 67 18.13 4.51 2.48
N PRO A 68 18.95 4.31 3.53
CA PRO A 68 18.91 3.10 4.34
C PRO A 68 17.51 2.91 4.96
N PRO A 69 16.85 1.75 4.76
CA PRO A 69 15.60 1.46 5.44
C PRO A 69 15.83 1.35 6.95
N HIS A 70 14.87 1.85 7.73
CA HIS A 70 14.88 1.71 9.19
C HIS A 70 13.72 0.85 9.67
N GLN A 71 13.77 0.47 10.95
CA GLN A 71 12.69 -0.29 11.55
C GLN A 71 11.39 0.55 11.52
N PRO A 72 10.26 0.01 11.02
CA PRO A 72 8.99 0.72 11.05
C PRO A 72 8.51 0.94 12.49
N GLU A 73 7.97 2.12 12.75
CA GLU A 73 7.37 2.46 14.04
C GLU A 73 6.15 1.59 14.33
N THR A 74 6.03 1.11 15.57
CA THR A 74 4.90 0.25 15.98
C THR A 74 3.79 1.04 16.66
N LYS A 75 4.01 2.34 16.91
CA LYS A 75 3.07 3.24 17.57
C LYS A 75 3.18 4.63 16.99
N PHE A 76 2.06 5.34 17.02
CA PHE A 76 1.99 6.77 16.77
C PHE A 76 1.00 7.37 17.77
N ASN A 77 1.48 8.17 18.71
CA ASN A 77 0.66 8.67 19.82
C ASN A 77 -0.12 7.53 20.51
N SER A 78 -1.45 7.60 20.54
CA SER A 78 -2.33 6.58 21.13
C SER A 78 -2.66 5.43 20.18
N PHE A 79 -2.18 5.46 18.93
CA PHE A 79 -2.42 4.42 17.94
C PHE A 79 -1.34 3.34 17.95
N THR A 80 -1.76 2.10 17.80
CA THR A 80 -0.89 0.98 17.44
C THR A 80 -0.84 0.88 15.92
N VAL A 81 0.36 0.78 15.36
CA VAL A 81 0.60 0.69 13.93
C VAL A 81 0.79 -0.78 13.56
N GLU A 82 -0.09 -1.30 12.71
CA GLU A 82 -0.06 -2.66 12.19
C GLU A 82 0.30 -2.63 10.70
N GLU A 83 1.39 -3.30 10.37
CA GLU A 83 1.96 -3.32 9.04
C GLU A 83 2.13 -4.76 8.55
N ARG A 84 1.67 -5.03 7.32
CA ARG A 84 1.75 -6.35 6.69
C ARG A 84 2.67 -6.32 5.47
N ARG A 85 3.76 -7.07 5.58
CA ARG A 85 4.73 -7.32 4.51
C ARG A 85 4.03 -7.73 3.22
N GLY A 86 4.27 -6.98 2.13
CA GLY A 86 3.74 -7.28 0.80
C GLY A 86 2.39 -6.67 0.50
N GLU A 87 1.83 -5.95 1.46
CA GLU A 87 0.66 -5.13 1.22
C GLU A 87 1.08 -3.67 1.04
N GLN A 88 0.28 -2.90 0.32
CA GLN A 88 0.51 -1.47 0.09
C GLN A 88 -0.42 -0.63 0.97
N VAL A 89 -0.64 -1.08 2.20
CA VAL A 89 -1.50 -0.44 3.19
C VAL A 89 -0.88 -0.59 4.58
N VAL A 90 -1.02 0.42 5.42
CA VAL A 90 -0.79 0.34 6.87
C VAL A 90 -2.10 0.56 7.60
N THR A 91 -2.30 -0.14 8.72
CA THR A 91 -3.47 0.03 9.57
C THR A 91 -3.07 0.59 10.92
N LEU A 92 -3.67 1.70 11.35
CA LEU A 92 -3.53 2.22 12.70
C LEU A 92 -4.81 1.91 13.48
N LYS A 93 -4.65 1.40 14.70
CA LYS A 93 -5.78 1.12 15.60
C LYS A 93 -5.62 1.88 16.90
N GLY A 94 -6.68 2.54 17.32
CA GLY A 94 -6.70 3.35 18.53
C GLY A 94 -8.07 3.32 19.20
N LYS A 95 -8.13 3.92 20.38
CA LYS A 95 -9.38 4.15 21.11
C LYS A 95 -9.48 5.61 21.51
N PHE A 96 -10.69 6.12 21.51
CA PHE A 96 -11.01 7.44 22.05
C PHE A 96 -12.00 7.29 23.21
N GLY A 97 -11.54 7.54 24.43
CA GLY A 97 -12.26 7.18 25.63
C GLY A 97 -12.48 5.67 25.76
N GLU A 98 -13.54 5.27 26.48
CA GLU A 98 -13.80 3.86 26.81
C GLU A 98 -14.53 3.09 25.70
N CYS A 99 -15.31 3.80 24.87
CA CYS A 99 -16.31 3.17 24.00
C CYS A 99 -16.12 3.44 22.51
N GLU A 100 -15.17 4.28 22.09
CA GLU A 100 -14.96 4.56 20.67
C GLU A 100 -13.69 3.87 20.17
N ASP A 101 -13.85 2.98 19.19
CA ASP A 101 -12.75 2.32 18.50
C ASP A 101 -12.50 3.02 17.16
N LEU A 102 -11.22 3.30 16.90
CA LEU A 102 -10.73 3.90 15.67
C LEU A 102 -9.89 2.91 14.88
N ARG A 103 -10.15 2.83 13.58
CA ARG A 103 -9.29 2.15 12.61
C ARG A 103 -9.00 3.10 11.47
N ILE A 104 -7.73 3.30 11.17
CA ILE A 104 -7.28 4.12 10.05
C ILE A 104 -6.52 3.19 9.11
N GLU A 105 -6.90 3.16 7.84
CA GLU A 105 -6.16 2.48 6.78
C GLU A 105 -5.59 3.52 5.82
N ALA A 106 -4.27 3.56 5.68
CA ALA A 106 -3.58 4.45 4.75
C ALA A 106 -2.93 3.63 3.65
N THR A 107 -3.20 3.96 2.40
CA THR A 107 -2.55 3.34 1.23
C THR A 107 -1.09 3.79 1.11
N MET A 108 -0.29 3.10 0.29
CA MET A 108 0.91 3.72 -0.28
C MET A 108 0.55 4.88 -1.21
N PHE A 109 1.56 5.67 -1.60
CA PHE A 109 1.39 6.80 -2.52
C PHE A 109 0.64 6.41 -3.79
N ASP A 110 -0.52 7.05 -4.00
CA ASP A 110 -1.44 6.75 -5.10
C ASP A 110 -1.74 7.95 -6.00
N GLY A 111 -1.17 9.11 -5.68
CA GLY A 111 -1.24 10.32 -6.49
C GLY A 111 -0.04 11.24 -6.27
N CYS A 112 0.07 12.26 -7.11
CA CYS A 112 1.04 13.33 -6.92
C CYS A 112 0.62 14.63 -7.60
N GLU A 113 1.20 15.73 -7.12
CA GLU A 113 1.09 17.05 -7.72
C GLU A 113 2.48 17.65 -7.97
N HIS A 114 2.62 18.30 -9.12
CA HIS A 114 3.80 19.08 -9.49
C HIS A 114 3.63 20.51 -9.02
N VAL A 115 4.58 20.98 -8.21
CA VAL A 115 4.44 22.23 -7.49
C VAL A 115 5.66 23.08 -7.81
N PRO A 116 5.48 24.38 -8.13
CA PRO A 116 6.60 25.27 -8.40
C PRO A 116 7.57 25.26 -7.21
N ALA A 117 8.88 25.12 -7.46
CA ALA A 117 9.87 25.25 -6.41
C ALA A 117 9.81 26.65 -5.80
N SER A 118 9.72 26.74 -4.48
CA SER A 118 9.81 28.00 -3.75
C SER A 118 11.30 28.37 -3.56
N GLY A 119 11.86 29.17 -4.48
CA GLY A 119 13.24 29.69 -4.38
C GLY A 119 13.77 30.30 -5.69
N ASP A 120 14.87 31.06 -5.59
CA ASP A 120 15.53 31.81 -6.70
C ASP A 120 16.26 30.89 -7.71
N ASP A 121 16.52 29.63 -7.35
CA ASP A 121 17.09 28.60 -8.24
C ASP A 121 15.97 27.84 -8.98
N SER A 122 15.27 28.54 -9.88
CA SER A 122 14.00 28.10 -10.50
C SER A 122 14.14 27.09 -11.66
N SER A 123 14.95 26.03 -11.52
CA SER A 123 14.99 24.92 -12.50
C SER A 123 14.35 23.63 -12.01
N GLY A 124 13.83 23.59 -10.78
CA GLY A 124 13.21 22.41 -10.16
C GLY A 124 11.68 22.48 -10.10
N VAL A 125 11.02 21.34 -10.33
CA VAL A 125 9.61 21.13 -9.98
C VAL A 125 9.60 20.22 -8.76
N ASN A 126 9.00 20.65 -7.65
CA ASN A 126 8.80 19.79 -6.49
C ASN A 126 7.60 18.87 -6.74
N VAL A 127 7.69 17.63 -6.27
CA VAL A 127 6.59 16.67 -6.34
C VAL A 127 6.06 16.48 -4.94
N ARG A 128 4.75 16.70 -4.77
CA ARG A 128 4.03 16.34 -3.55
C ARG A 128 3.29 15.04 -3.80
N LEU A 129 3.43 14.08 -2.88
CA LEU A 129 2.78 12.78 -3.00
C LEU A 129 1.44 12.80 -2.26
N HIS A 130 0.51 11.95 -2.67
CA HIS A 130 -0.81 11.81 -2.06
C HIS A 130 -0.98 10.43 -1.46
N LEU A 131 -1.64 10.36 -0.31
CA LEU A 131 -2.08 9.13 0.35
C LEU A 131 -3.60 9.15 0.51
N SER A 132 -4.27 8.05 0.17
CA SER A 132 -5.69 7.85 0.50
C SER A 132 -5.84 7.20 1.87
N LEU A 133 -6.71 7.76 2.70
CA LEU A 133 -6.98 7.29 4.05
C LEU A 133 -8.46 6.93 4.19
N ILE A 134 -8.74 5.81 4.83
CA ILE A 134 -10.07 5.45 5.33
C ILE A 134 -10.02 5.47 6.85
N VAL A 135 -10.90 6.23 7.48
CA VAL A 135 -11.00 6.36 8.94
C VAL A 135 -12.36 5.86 9.39
N ASP A 136 -12.36 4.69 10.01
CA ASP A 136 -13.54 4.09 10.62
C ASP A 136 -13.59 4.42 12.11
N ILE A 137 -14.76 4.89 12.55
CA ILE A 137 -15.06 5.19 13.94
C ILE A 137 -16.33 4.45 14.33
N SER A 138 -16.19 3.53 15.27
CA SER A 138 -17.30 2.75 15.83
C SER A 138 -17.47 3.04 17.32
N LYS A 139 -18.71 3.00 17.81
CA LYS A 139 -19.00 3.30 19.23
C LYS A 139 -19.63 2.09 19.91
N GLY A 140 -18.82 1.26 20.56
CA GLY A 140 -19.25 0.12 21.39
C GLY A 140 -20.29 -0.77 20.71
N GLU A 141 -21.43 -0.98 21.37
CA GLU A 141 -22.58 -1.76 20.86
C GLU A 141 -23.42 -1.04 19.79
N GLY A 142 -23.00 0.16 19.36
CA GLY A 142 -23.68 0.90 18.31
C GLY A 142 -23.76 0.12 17.01
N GLU A 143 -24.95 0.11 16.40
CA GLU A 143 -25.15 -0.54 15.10
C GLU A 143 -24.53 0.26 13.94
N ASN A 144 -24.14 1.51 14.17
CA ASN A 144 -23.62 2.39 13.12
C ASN A 144 -22.13 2.69 13.30
N GLU A 145 -21.44 2.83 12.18
CA GLU A 145 -20.05 3.22 12.06
C GLU A 145 -19.96 4.45 11.17
N LEU A 146 -19.08 5.39 11.53
CA LEU A 146 -18.73 6.51 10.66
C LEU A 146 -17.47 6.12 9.90
N GLU A 147 -17.52 6.23 8.58
CA GLU A 147 -16.36 6.06 7.70
C GLU A 147 -16.05 7.41 7.04
N PHE A 148 -14.83 7.90 7.22
CA PHE A 148 -14.33 9.08 6.52
C PHE A 148 -13.36 8.63 5.45
N VAL A 149 -13.53 9.16 4.23
CA VAL A 149 -12.52 9.06 3.17
C VAL A 149 -11.75 10.36 3.16
N CYS A 150 -10.45 10.27 3.35
CA CYS A 150 -9.56 11.41 3.49
C CYS A 150 -8.41 11.36 2.49
N SER A 151 -7.94 12.53 2.10
CA SER A 151 -6.74 12.76 1.28
C SER A 151 -5.67 13.37 2.15
N ALA A 152 -4.54 12.68 2.31
CA ALA A 152 -3.39 13.20 3.05
C ALA A 152 -2.27 13.62 2.10
N TRP A 153 -1.97 14.91 2.15
CA TRP A 153 -0.81 15.53 1.52
C TRP A 153 0.25 15.80 2.58
N PRO A 154 1.52 16.09 2.21
CA PRO A 154 2.57 16.36 3.18
C PRO A 154 2.26 17.55 4.10
N GLU A 155 1.41 18.48 3.64
CA GLU A 155 1.04 19.68 4.39
C GLU A 155 -0.24 19.54 5.20
N GLY A 156 -1.02 18.48 5.00
CA GLY A 156 -2.25 18.29 5.77
C GLY A 156 -3.24 17.27 5.23
N LEU A 157 -4.31 17.09 6.01
CA LEU A 157 -5.35 16.10 5.78
C LEU A 157 -6.68 16.76 5.42
N ASN A 158 -7.27 16.34 4.30
CA ASN A 158 -8.57 16.81 3.84
C ASN A 158 -9.60 15.67 3.90
N VAL A 159 -10.83 15.98 4.31
CA VAL A 159 -11.95 15.02 4.23
C VAL A 159 -12.64 15.16 2.88
N GLU A 160 -12.74 14.06 2.14
CA GLU A 160 -13.45 14.02 0.85
C GLU A 160 -14.91 13.59 1.03
N LYS A 161 -15.14 12.57 1.86
CA LYS A 161 -16.46 11.97 2.07
C LYS A 161 -16.65 11.49 3.49
N VAL A 162 -17.92 11.45 3.90
CA VAL A 162 -18.33 10.89 5.19
C VAL A 162 -19.54 9.99 4.96
N TYR A 163 -19.42 8.74 5.39
CA TYR A 163 -20.47 7.74 5.31
C TYR A 163 -20.95 7.34 6.71
N LEU A 164 -22.25 7.04 6.81
CA LEU A 164 -22.83 6.38 7.96
C LEU A 164 -23.19 4.96 7.55
N LEU A 165 -22.41 3.99 8.01
CA LEU A 165 -22.57 2.57 7.69
C LEU A 165 -23.29 1.87 8.83
N ARG A 166 -24.14 0.88 8.51
CA ARG A 166 -24.84 0.05 9.51
C ARG A 166 -24.30 -1.37 9.51
N ARG A 167 -23.80 -1.83 10.65
CA ARG A 167 -23.31 -3.19 10.87
C ARG A 167 -24.39 -4.23 10.55
N GLY A 168 -24.04 -5.22 9.74
CA GLY A 168 -24.87 -6.41 9.49
C GLY A 168 -26.10 -6.25 8.60
N ARG A 169 -26.46 -5.02 8.16
CA ARG A 169 -27.53 -4.78 7.18
C ARG A 169 -27.18 -3.60 6.27
N MET A 170 -26.63 -3.89 5.09
CA MET A 170 -26.59 -2.91 4.01
C MET A 170 -27.85 -3.01 3.16
N ALA A 171 -28.57 -1.90 3.02
CA ALA A 171 -29.57 -1.77 1.97
C ALA A 171 -28.90 -2.01 0.61
N ALA A 172 -29.62 -2.56 -0.37
CA ALA A 172 -29.06 -2.81 -1.70
C ALA A 172 -28.51 -1.54 -2.38
N ARG A 173 -28.98 -0.36 -1.95
CA ARG A 173 -28.49 0.96 -2.36
C ARG A 173 -28.53 1.89 -1.13
N PRO A 174 -27.47 1.92 -0.30
CA PRO A 174 -27.43 2.83 0.83
C PRO A 174 -27.32 4.28 0.33
N TYR A 175 -27.88 5.22 1.08
CA TYR A 175 -27.62 6.63 0.82
C TYR A 175 -26.19 6.95 1.24
N ILE A 176 -25.39 7.42 0.29
CA ILE A 176 -23.94 7.62 0.45
C ILE A 176 -23.58 9.04 0.93
N GLY A 177 -24.57 9.90 1.19
CA GLY A 177 -24.31 11.30 1.54
C GLY A 177 -23.89 12.17 0.33
N PRO A 178 -23.87 13.50 0.50
CA PRO A 178 -23.28 14.42 -0.47
C PRO A 178 -21.74 14.37 -0.42
N ASP A 179 -21.09 15.04 -1.37
CA ASP A 179 -19.65 15.34 -1.26
C ASP A 179 -19.41 16.21 -0.02
N PHE A 180 -18.31 15.99 0.69
CA PHE A 180 -18.04 16.74 1.92
C PHE A 180 -17.93 18.25 1.65
N ARG A 181 -17.45 18.64 0.47
CA ARG A 181 -17.31 20.05 0.04
C ARG A 181 -18.65 20.75 -0.14
N ASP A 182 -19.72 20.01 -0.40
CA ASP A 182 -21.07 20.54 -0.57
C ASP A 182 -21.77 20.79 0.77
N LEU A 183 -21.20 20.29 1.88
CA LEU A 183 -21.72 20.55 3.23
C LEU A 183 -21.48 22.02 3.63
N SER A 184 -22.31 22.56 4.52
CA SER A 184 -22.06 23.91 5.05
C SER A 184 -20.72 24.01 5.78
N ALA A 185 -20.03 25.15 5.67
CA ALA A 185 -18.72 25.37 6.31
C ALA A 185 -18.72 25.07 7.82
N LYS A 186 -19.82 25.34 8.51
CA LYS A 186 -19.97 25.04 9.94
C LYS A 186 -19.95 23.53 10.23
N VAL A 187 -20.58 22.74 9.37
CA VAL A 187 -20.58 21.27 9.50
C VAL A 187 -19.20 20.71 9.17
N GLN A 188 -18.57 21.18 8.09
CA GLN A 188 -17.22 20.77 7.72
C GLN A 188 -16.23 21.03 8.87
N HIS A 189 -16.24 22.24 9.42
CA HIS A 189 -15.38 22.63 10.55
C HIS A 189 -15.58 21.74 11.78
N LYS A 190 -16.82 21.38 12.12
CA LYS A 190 -17.08 20.48 13.26
C LYS A 190 -16.62 19.04 13.02
N PHE A 191 -16.62 18.56 11.79
CA PHE A 191 -16.01 17.27 11.49
C PHE A 191 -14.49 17.31 11.56
N TYR A 192 -13.84 18.40 11.14
CA TYR A 192 -12.40 18.57 11.36
C TYR A 192 -12.05 18.60 12.86
N GLU A 193 -12.76 19.38 13.68
CA GLU A 193 -12.57 19.35 15.15
C GLU A 193 -12.81 17.94 15.73
N TYR A 194 -13.79 17.21 15.22
CA TYR A 194 -14.12 15.86 15.67
C TYR A 194 -13.00 14.84 15.37
N LEU A 195 -12.38 14.93 14.19
CA LEU A 195 -11.26 14.10 13.78
C LEU A 195 -9.97 14.49 14.51
N ASP A 196 -9.70 15.78 14.65
CA ASP A 196 -8.51 16.30 15.35
C ASP A 196 -8.48 15.88 16.82
N ALA A 197 -9.62 15.97 17.52
CA ALA A 197 -9.75 15.49 18.91
C ALA A 197 -9.42 13.99 19.07
N ARG A 198 -9.49 13.21 17.97
CA ARG A 198 -9.18 11.79 17.92
C ARG A 198 -7.77 11.49 17.38
N GLY A 199 -6.97 12.51 17.10
CA GLY A 199 -5.62 12.38 16.54
C GLY A 199 -5.60 12.09 15.04
N VAL A 200 -6.68 12.38 14.33
CA VAL A 200 -6.75 12.33 12.87
C VAL A 200 -6.62 13.74 12.33
N ASN A 201 -5.38 14.18 12.14
CA ASN A 201 -5.02 15.56 11.82
C ASN A 201 -3.75 15.64 10.97
N ASP A 202 -3.19 16.85 10.82
CA ASP A 202 -2.02 17.09 9.98
C ASP A 202 -0.75 16.41 10.52
N GLU A 203 -0.62 16.22 11.84
CA GLU A 203 0.49 15.47 12.43
C GLU A 203 0.45 14.00 12.01
N LEU A 204 -0.75 13.40 11.98
CA LEU A 204 -0.94 12.05 11.44
C LEU A 204 -0.55 11.99 9.96
N ALA A 205 -0.89 13.01 9.16
CA ALA A 205 -0.51 13.06 7.76
C ALA A 205 1.03 13.05 7.60
N VAL A 206 1.74 13.91 8.33
CA VAL A 206 3.21 13.95 8.33
C VAL A 206 3.81 12.60 8.71
N PHE A 207 3.32 11.99 9.79
CA PHE A 207 3.76 10.66 10.22
C PHE A 207 3.57 9.60 9.13
N LEU A 208 2.37 9.56 8.52
CA LEU A 208 2.05 8.57 7.48
C LEU A 208 2.91 8.76 6.22
N HIS A 209 3.24 9.99 5.86
CA HIS A 209 4.15 10.27 4.74
C HIS A 209 5.55 9.71 4.99
N GLU A 210 6.13 9.98 6.16
CA GLU A 210 7.44 9.41 6.54
C GLU A 210 7.39 7.87 6.61
N TYR A 211 6.35 7.34 7.25
CA TYR A 211 6.16 5.91 7.41
C TYR A 211 6.01 5.19 6.06
N MET A 212 5.24 5.75 5.12
CA MET A 212 5.06 5.20 3.78
C MET A 212 6.33 5.28 2.93
N MET A 213 7.15 6.33 3.07
CA MET A 213 8.45 6.39 2.39
C MET A 213 9.36 5.24 2.81
N ASN A 214 9.46 4.96 4.11
CA ASN A 214 10.26 3.86 4.62
C ASN A 214 9.67 2.48 4.23
N LYS A 215 8.34 2.34 4.29
CA LYS A 215 7.66 1.12 3.86
C LYS A 215 7.89 0.84 2.37
N ASP A 216 7.74 1.84 1.51
CA ASP A 216 7.99 1.73 0.06
C ASP A 216 9.42 1.26 -0.21
N ARG A 217 10.39 1.83 0.50
CA ARG A 217 11.80 1.41 0.44
C ARG A 217 11.99 -0.06 0.81
N ILE A 218 11.44 -0.50 1.93
CA ILE A 218 11.54 -1.89 2.40
C ILE A 218 10.91 -2.86 1.39
N GLU A 219 9.73 -2.51 0.86
CA GLU A 219 9.01 -3.32 -0.10
C GLU A 219 9.72 -3.39 -1.46
N LEU A 220 10.31 -2.29 -1.92
CA LEU A 220 11.14 -2.24 -3.13
C LEU A 220 12.35 -3.17 -3.03
N LEU A 221 13.12 -3.07 -1.94
CA LEU A 221 14.29 -3.91 -1.71
C LEU A 221 13.90 -5.39 -1.68
N ARG A 222 12.81 -5.72 -0.97
CA ARG A 222 12.31 -7.10 -0.92
C ARG A 222 11.87 -7.61 -2.29
N TRP A 223 11.23 -6.75 -3.09
CA TRP A 223 10.84 -7.10 -4.45
C TRP A 223 12.06 -7.35 -5.34
N MET A 224 13.08 -6.49 -5.28
CA MET A 224 14.33 -6.67 -6.03
C MET A 224 15.06 -7.96 -5.61
N ASP A 225 15.12 -8.26 -4.31
CA ASP A 225 15.69 -9.51 -3.81
C ASP A 225 14.92 -10.74 -4.29
N SER A 226 13.59 -10.64 -4.34
CA SER A 226 12.73 -11.71 -4.86
C SER A 226 12.96 -11.93 -6.35
N LEU A 227 13.12 -10.85 -7.12
CA LEU A 227 13.48 -10.93 -8.55
C LEU A 227 14.87 -11.54 -8.75
N LYS A 228 15.86 -11.11 -7.98
CA LYS A 228 17.22 -11.65 -8.02
C LYS A 228 17.19 -13.16 -7.77
N SER A 229 16.49 -13.58 -6.72
CA SER A 229 16.33 -14.99 -6.35
C SER A 229 15.61 -15.81 -7.42
N PHE A 230 14.65 -15.21 -8.13
CA PHE A 230 13.95 -15.86 -9.23
C PHE A 230 14.87 -16.11 -10.44
N VAL A 231 15.71 -15.14 -10.80
CA VAL A 231 16.65 -15.25 -11.93
C VAL A 231 17.84 -16.16 -11.59
N GLU A 232 18.18 -16.31 -10.31
CA GLU A 232 19.26 -17.20 -9.85
C GLU A 232 18.91 -18.70 -9.90
N ARG A 233 17.62 -19.05 -9.99
CA ARG A 233 17.09 -20.42 -10.03
C ARG A 233 17.09 -21.02 -11.43
#